data_AF-A0A645JNK9-F1
#
_entry.id   AF-A0A645JNK9-F1
#
_cell.length_a   1.000
_cell.length_b   1.000
_cell.length_c   1.000
_cell.angle_alpha   90.00
_cell.angle_beta   90.00
_cell.angle_gamma   90.00
#
_symmetry.space_group_name_H-M   'P 1'
#
loop_
_entity.id
_entity.type
_entity.pdbx_description
1 polymer ?
#
loop_
_entity_poly.entity_id
_entity_poly.type
_entity_poly.pdbx_seq_one_letter_code
_entity_poly.pdbx_strand_id
1 'polypeptide(L)' 'MQILCEKYENGFCEGFSENYIKVRFPSDTDERNRIVTVTACRCEDGIITGAKID' A
#
# COMPACT_ATOMS: atom_id res chain seq x y z
N MET A 1 -2.13 3.76 8.47
CA MET A 1 -2.34 4.81 7.44
C MET A 1 -3.32 4.28 6.41
N GLN A 2 -4.20 5.14 5.88
CA GLN A 2 -5.14 4.75 4.84
C GLN A 2 -4.50 4.92 3.46
N ILE A 3 -4.59 3.89 2.62
CA ILE A 3 -4.00 3.81 1.29
C ILE A 3 -5.09 3.56 0.26
N LEU A 4 -5.18 4.41 -0.76
CA LEU A 4 -5.96 4.12 -1.96
C LEU A 4 -5.13 3.24 -2.89
N CYS A 5 -5.58 2.01 -3.11
CA CYS A 5 -4.87 1.04 -3.96
C CYS A 5 -5.16 1.28 -5.45
N GLU A 6 -4.09 1.40 -6.24
CA GLU A 6 -4.19 1.68 -7.68
C GLU A 6 -3.62 0.55 -8.54
N LYS A 7 -2.64 -0.21 -8.02
CA LYS A 7 -1.98 -1.29 -8.74
C LYS A 7 -1.91 -2.56 -7.89
N TYR A 8 -2.08 -3.71 -8.53
CA TYR A 8 -1.84 -5.03 -7.96
C TYR A 8 -0.99 -5.85 -8.94
N GLU A 9 0.19 -6.29 -8.50
CA GLU A 9 1.14 -7.04 -9.34
C GLU A 9 2.06 -7.91 -8.47
N ASN A 10 2.27 -9.17 -8.88
CA ASN A 10 3.19 -10.10 -8.21
C ASN A 10 2.91 -10.31 -6.71
N GLY A 11 1.65 -10.29 -6.28
CA GLY A 11 1.26 -10.44 -4.86
C GLY A 11 1.47 -9.19 -4.00
N PHE A 12 1.68 -8.02 -4.63
CA PHE A 12 1.79 -6.74 -3.96
C PHE A 12 0.74 -5.77 -4.45
N CYS A 13 0.15 -5.03 -3.51
CA CYS A 13 -0.61 -3.83 -3.81
C CYS A 13 0.30 -2.60 -3.70
N GLU A 14 0.11 -1.66 -4.61
CA GLU A 14 0.71 -0.33 -4.57
C GLU A 14 -0.39 0.73 -4.61
N GLY A 15 -0.19 1.80 -3.87
CA GLY A 15 -1.14 2.89 -3.77
C GLY A 15 -0.54 4.12 -3.11
N PHE A 16 -1.39 5.08 -2.80
CA PHE A 16 -0.97 6.33 -2.18
C PHE A 16 -1.74 6.60 -0.89
N SER A 17 -1.02 7.15 0.09
CA SER A 17 -1.63 7.74 1.28
C SER A 17 -2.25 9.11 0.97
N GLU A 18 -3.00 9.66 1.91
CA GLU A 18 -3.58 11.01 1.83
C GLU A 18 -2.53 12.11 1.62
N ASN A 19 -1.28 11.88 2.02
CA ASN A 19 -0.16 12.80 1.83
C ASN A 19 0.57 12.56 0.49
N TYR A 20 -0.03 11.83 -0.45
CA TYR A 20 0.56 11.46 -1.74
C TYR A 20 1.88 10.67 -1.63
N ILE A 21 2.12 10.02 -0.47
CA ILE A 21 3.27 9.14 -0.29
C ILE A 21 2.94 7.78 -0.90
N LYS A 22 3.82 7.29 -1.77
CA LYS A 22 3.68 5.96 -2.40
C LYS A 22 3.92 4.86 -1.37
N VAL A 23 3.01 3.90 -1.32
CA VAL A 23 3.07 2.77 -0.39
C VAL A 23 2.91 1.46 -1.15
N ARG A 24 3.76 0.49 -0.81
CA ARG A 24 3.72 -0.88 -1.31
C ARG A 24 3.59 -1.87 -0.17
N PHE A 25 2.68 -2.83 -0.27
CA PHE A 25 2.46 -3.84 0.76
C PHE A 25 2.03 -5.19 0.13
N PRO A 26 2.33 -6.33 0.76
CA PRO A 26 1.88 -7.63 0.29
C PRO A 26 0.36 -7.77 0.45
N SER A 27 -0.30 -8.39 -0.52
CA SER A 27 -1.74 -8.65 -0.50
C SER A 27 -2.04 -9.93 -1.28
N ASP A 28 -2.90 -10.80 -0.74
CA ASP A 28 -3.36 -12.01 -1.42
C ASP A 28 -4.50 -11.74 -2.41
N THR A 29 -5.13 -10.57 -2.30
CA THR A 29 -6.28 -10.14 -3.11
C THR A 29 -5.99 -8.85 -3.85
N ASP A 30 -6.66 -8.69 -5.01
CA ASP A 30 -6.65 -7.44 -5.76
C ASP A 30 -7.51 -6.40 -5.04
N GLU A 31 -6.85 -5.46 -4.35
CA GLU A 31 -7.49 -4.40 -3.59
C GLU A 31 -7.67 -3.11 -4.41
N ARG A 32 -7.49 -3.12 -5.75
CA ARG A 32 -7.61 -1.90 -6.57
C ARG A 32 -8.95 -1.19 -6.36
N ASN A 33 -8.89 0.14 -6.32
CA ASN A 33 -10.00 1.06 -6.03
C ASN A 33 -10.59 0.93 -4.61
N ARG A 34 -9.89 0.25 -3.69
CA ARG A 34 -10.26 0.19 -2.27
C ARG A 34 -9.30 1.04 -1.44
N ILE A 35 -9.82 1.54 -0.33
CA ILE A 35 -9.03 2.15 0.73
C ILE A 35 -8.76 1.07 1.77
N VAL A 36 -7.48 0.82 2.06
CA VAL A 36 -7.04 -0.14 3.07
C VAL A 36 -6.19 0.52 4.13
N THR A 37 -6.16 -0.06 5.33
CA THR A 37 -5.27 0.42 6.39
C THR A 37 -3.96 -0.38 6.36
N VAL A 38 -2.84 0.33 6.29
CA VAL A 38 -1.50 -0.24 6.26
C VAL A 38 -0.67 0.33 7.41
N THR A 39 0.16 -0.50 8.04
CA THR A 39 1.22 -0.03 8.96
C THR A 39 2.51 0.17 8.16
N ALA A 40 3.12 1.36 8.25
CA ALA A 40 4.44 1.58 7.68
C ALA A 40 5.49 0.77 8.44
N CYS A 41 6.32 0.03 7.70
CA CYS A 41 7.41 -0.76 8.26
C CYS A 41 8.77 -0.16 7.90
N ARG A 42 8.95 0.31 6.66
CA ARG A 42 10.23 0.83 6.17
C ARG A 42 10.00 1.91 5.11
N CYS A 43 10.95 2.82 4.97
CA CYS A 43 10.98 3.85 3.93
C CYS A 43 12.34 3.82 3.23
N GLU A 44 12.35 3.56 1.93
CA GLU A 44 13.55 3.57 1.08
C GLU A 44 13.22 4.21 -0.27
N ASP A 45 14.11 5.06 -0.77
CA ASP A 45 13.96 5.75 -2.07
C ASP A 45 12.61 6.47 -2.27
N GLY A 46 12.03 7.00 -1.18
CA GLY A 46 10.74 7.70 -1.20
C GLY A 46 9.52 6.78 -1.29
N ILE A 47 9.71 5.46 -1.18
CA ILE A 47 8.63 4.47 -1.15
C ILE A 47 8.53 3.90 0.26
N ILE A 48 7.32 3.91 0.80
CA ILE A 48 7.02 3.22 2.06
C ILE A 48 6.66 1.77 1.75
N THR A 49 7.33 0.83 2.40
CA THR A 49 6.88 -0.56 2.48
C THR A 49 6.14 -0.78 3.79
N GLY A 50 5.01 -1.47 3.72
CA GLY A 50 4.16 -1.71 4.87
C GLY A 50 3.47 -3.07 4.87
N ALA A 51 2.66 -3.31 5.89
CA ALA A 51 1.82 -4.49 6.03
C ALA A 51 0.36 -4.06 6.21
N LYS A 52 -0.56 -4.73 5.50
CA LYS A 52 -2.00 -4.50 5.66
C LYS A 52 -2.42 -4.87 7.10
N ILE A 53 -3.30 -4.07 7.66
CA ILE A 53 -4.00 -4.35 8.92
C ILE A 53 -5.39 -4.84 8.52
N ASP A 54 -5.74 -6.07 8.88
CA ASP A 54 -7.10 -6.61 8.74
C ASP A 54 -8.02 -6.17 9.89
#